data_AF-A0A7K3A664-F1
#
_entry.id   AF-A0A7K3A664-F1
#
_cell.length_a   1.000
_cell.length_b   1.000
_cell.length_c   1.000
_cell.angle_alpha   90.00
_cell.angle_beta   90.00
_cell.angle_gamma   90.00
#
_symmetry.space_group_name_H-M   'P 1'
#
loop_
_entity.id
_entity.type
_entity.pdbx_description
1 polymer ?
#
loop_
_entity_poly.entity_id
_entity_poly.type
_entity_poly.pdbx_seq_one_letter_code
_entity_poly.pdbx_strand_id
1 'polypeptide(L)' 'MSDEEPQRSGLLGVEMRRVPLDDGNVVTIVCDAGLSEEEARARAASVVQDNRAR' A
#
# COMPACT_ATOMS: atom_id res chain seq x y z
N MET A 1 19.38 16.89 15.10
CA MET A 1 19.11 16.87 13.64
C MET A 1 20.25 16.08 13.01
N SER A 2 20.08 14.96 12.32
CA SER A 2 18.95 14.07 12.04
C SER A 2 19.59 12.76 11.57
N ASP A 3 19.09 11.61 12.01
CA ASP A 3 19.20 10.34 11.28
C ASP A 3 18.07 9.43 11.80
N GLU A 4 16.83 9.83 11.52
CA GLU A 4 15.72 8.88 11.48
C GLU A 4 15.82 8.15 10.13
N GLU A 5 16.58 7.06 10.10
CA GLU A 5 16.40 6.06 9.04
C GLU A 5 14.94 5.58 9.07
N PRO A 6 14.19 5.63 7.97
CA PRO A 6 12.84 5.06 7.96
C PRO A 6 13.01 3.56 8.20
N GLN A 7 12.49 3.07 9.33
CA GLN A 7 12.49 1.66 9.71
C GLN A 7 11.80 0.81 8.63
N ARG A 8 12.52 0.44 7.57
CA ARG A 8 12.12 -0.56 6.59
C ARG A 8 12.53 -1.93 7.10
N SER A 9 12.03 -2.32 8.27
CA SER A 9 12.18 -3.68 8.78
C SER A 9 10.83 -4.39 8.71
N GLY A 10 10.42 -4.74 7.49
CA GLY A 10 9.44 -5.78 7.26
C GLY A 10 10.06 -7.13 7.57
N LEU A 11 9.98 -7.57 8.83
CA LEU A 11 10.56 -8.80 9.38
C LEU A 11 10.07 -10.12 8.74
N LEU A 12 9.24 -10.07 7.68
CA LEU A 12 8.55 -11.24 7.11
C LEU A 12 8.43 -11.21 5.57
N GLY A 13 9.20 -10.36 4.88
CA GLY A 13 9.06 -10.21 3.41
C GLY A 13 7.72 -9.57 3.02
N VAL A 14 7.01 -8.97 3.98
CA VAL A 14 5.78 -8.20 3.80
C VAL A 14 5.95 -6.80 4.39
N GLU A 15 5.32 -5.81 3.78
CA GLU A 15 5.31 -4.40 4.16
C GLU A 15 3.89 -3.82 4.14
N MET A 16 3.68 -2.77 4.93
CA MET A 16 2.45 -1.97 4.86
C MET A 16 2.69 -0.76 3.95
N ARG A 17 1.82 -0.58 2.95
CA ARG A 17 1.91 0.52 2.00
C ARG A 17 0.62 1.31 1.95
N ARG A 18 0.78 2.65 1.94
CA ARG A 18 -0.31 3.58 1.67
C ARG A 18 -0.32 3.89 0.17
N VAL A 19 -1.43 3.62 -0.48
CA VAL A 19 -1.62 3.75 -1.92
C VAL A 19 -2.70 4.82 -2.17
N PRO A 20 -2.31 6.02 -2.65
CA PRO A 20 -3.28 7.00 -3.11
C PRO A 20 -3.85 6.58 -4.48
N LEU A 21 -5.15 6.72 -4.65
CA LEU A 21 -5.89 6.45 -5.89
C LEU A 21 -6.35 7.76 -6.53
N ASP A 22 -6.66 7.69 -7.83
CA ASP A 22 -7.02 8.86 -8.64
C ASP A 22 -8.38 9.46 -8.25
N ASP A 23 -9.22 8.71 -7.56
CA ASP A 23 -10.52 9.15 -7.04
C ASP A 23 -10.43 9.84 -5.66
N GLY A 24 -9.20 10.13 -5.21
CA GLY A 24 -8.91 10.79 -3.95
C GLY A 24 -8.89 9.86 -2.73
N ASN A 25 -9.19 8.57 -2.90
CA ASN A 25 -9.09 7.62 -1.80
C ASN A 25 -7.64 7.25 -1.50
N VAL A 26 -7.36 6.97 -0.23
CA VAL A 26 -6.07 6.42 0.21
C VAL A 26 -6.31 5.08 0.86
N VAL A 27 -5.77 4.02 0.26
CA VAL A 27 -5.92 2.65 0.74
C VAL A 27 -4.63 2.22 1.43
N THR A 28 -4.73 1.61 2.61
CA THR A 28 -3.57 0.98 3.25
C THR A 28 -3.65 -0.52 2.99
N ILE A 29 -2.63 -1.08 2.35
CA ILE A 29 -2.54 -2.52 2.06
C ILE A 29 -1.34 -3.13 2.77
N VAL A 30 -1.46 -4.39 3.17
CA VAL A 30 -0.33 -5.23 3.60
C VAL A 30 0.02 -6.12 2.42
N CYS A 31 1.23 -6.02 1.90
CA CYS A 31 1.67 -6.73 0.69
C CYS A 31 3.11 -7.22 0.81
N ASP A 32 3.56 -8.06 -0.11
CA ASP A 32 4.96 -8.50 -0.15
C ASP A 32 5.90 -7.30 -0.38
N ALA A 33 7.05 -7.34 0.31
CA ALA A 33 8.11 -6.37 0.17
C ALA A 33 8.73 -6.50 -1.22
N GLY A 34 8.51 -5.50 -2.07
CA GLY A 34 8.94 -5.51 -3.47
C GLY A 34 7.80 -5.62 -4.50
N LEU A 35 6.54 -5.64 -4.06
CA LEU A 35 5.39 -5.48 -4.96
C LEU A 35 5.55 -4.19 -5.79
N SER A 36 5.30 -4.25 -7.10
CA SER A 36 5.40 -3.06 -7.94
C SER A 36 4.34 -2.02 -7.57
N GLU A 37 4.61 -0.73 -7.87
CA GLU A 37 3.63 0.32 -7.63
C GLU A 37 2.35 0.14 -8.46
N GLU A 38 2.49 -0.34 -9.70
CA GLU A 38 1.35 -0.63 -10.58
C GLU A 38 0.44 -1.72 -9.98
N GLU A 39 1.01 -2.82 -9.51
CA GLU A 39 0.25 -3.89 -8.85
C GLU A 39 -0.38 -3.40 -7.54
N ALA A 40 0.36 -2.63 -6.73
CA ALA A 40 -0.18 -2.05 -5.50
C ALA A 40 -1.40 -1.15 -5.78
N ARG A 41 -1.34 -0.32 -6.83
CA ARG A 41 -2.47 0.52 -7.29
C ARG A 41 -3.65 -0.31 -7.79
N ALA A 42 -3.40 -1.32 -8.62
CA ALA A 42 -4.44 -2.20 -9.13
C ALA A 42 -5.18 -2.94 -7.99
N ARG A 43 -4.44 -3.46 -7.01
CA ARG A 43 -5.01 -4.10 -5.81
C ARG A 43 -5.82 -3.13 -4.97
N ALA A 44 -5.29 -1.94 -4.71
CA ALA A 44 -5.98 -0.89 -3.95
C ALA A 44 -7.28 -0.45 -4.65
N ALA A 45 -7.28 -0.29 -5.97
CA ALA A 45 -8.47 0.07 -6.75
C ALA A 45 -9.55 -1.01 -6.66
N SER A 46 -9.17 -2.29 -6.77
CA SER A 46 -10.10 -3.42 -6.60
C SER A 46 -10.77 -3.42 -5.22
N VAL A 47 -10.01 -3.16 -4.15
CA VAL A 47 -10.55 -3.10 -2.77
C VAL A 47 -11.59 -2.00 -2.61
N VAL A 48 -11.38 -0.84 -3.24
CA VAL A 48 -12.36 0.27 -3.20
C VAL A 48 -13.61 -0.07 -3.99
N GLN A 49 -13.48 -0.69 -5.16
CA GLN A 49 -14.62 -1.14 -5.97
C GLN A 49 -15.48 -2.16 -5.20
N ASP A 50 -14.84 -3.16 -4.58
CA ASP A 50 -15.52 -4.17 -3.78
C ASP A 50 -16.21 -3.59 -2.54
N ASN A 51 -15.63 -2.56 -1.91
CA ASN A 51 -16.26 -1.86 -0.79
C ASN A 51 -17.49 -1.07 -1.19
N ARG A 52 -17.48 -0.46 -2.39
CA ARG A 52 -18.63 0.32 -2.89
C ARG A 52 -19.82 -0.55 -3.31
N ALA A 53 -19.57 -1.81 -3.66
CA ALA A 53 -20.60 -2.75 -4.09
C ALA A 53 -21.34 -3.45 -2.93
N ARG A 54 -20.93 -3.19 -1.69
CA ARG A 54 -21.51 -3.74 -0.45
C ARG A 54 -22.42 -2.73 0.22
#